data_AF-A0A9D4CEE2-F1
#
_entry.id   AF-A0A9D4CEE2-F1
#
_cell.length_a   1.000
_cell.length_b   1.000
_cell.length_c   1.000
_cell.angle_alpha   90.00
_cell.angle_beta   90.00
_cell.angle_gamma   90.00
#
_symmetry.space_group_name_H-M   'P 1'
#
loop_
_entity.id
_entity.type
_entity.pdbx_description
1 polymer ?
#
loop_
_entity_poly.entity_id
_entity_poly.type
_entity_poly.pdbx_seq_one_letter_code
_entity_poly.pdbx_strand_id
1 'polypeptide(L)'
;MLVPLLRREADTVDMTIRLVSEHALTRVHRKKYKETHGRLFLIWEKYEDEETSTSQLLLACSRIAGLGPDNPMTRFMTKTSFEEI
;
A
#
# COMPACT_ATOMS: atom_id res chain seq x y z
N MET A 1 27.74 7.82 -19.24
CA MET A 1 26.38 7.48 -18.74
C MET A 1 26.22 7.58 -17.22
N LEU A 2 27.28 7.60 -16.42
CA LEU A 2 27.18 7.69 -14.95
C LEU A 2 26.82 9.09 -14.43
N VAL A 3 27.39 10.14 -15.02
CA VAL A 3 27.19 11.54 -14.59
C VAL A 3 25.71 11.99 -14.63
N PRO A 4 24.91 11.68 -15.67
CA PRO A 4 23.48 12.02 -15.68
C PRO A 4 22.67 11.26 -14.63
N LEU A 5 23.05 10.02 -14.30
CA LEU A 5 22.36 9.21 -13.28
C LEU A 5 22.63 9.75 -11.88
N LEU A 6 23.88 10.08 -11.57
CA LEU A 6 24.25 10.72 -10.31
C LEU A 6 23.58 12.08 -10.16
N ARG A 7 23.45 12.85 -11.25
CA ARG A 7 22.73 14.13 -11.23
C ARG A 7 21.24 13.93 -10.92
N ARG A 8 20.59 12.97 -11.58
CA ARG A 8 19.18 12.64 -11.33
C ARG A 8 18.96 12.15 -9.89
N GLU A 9 19.88 11.37 -9.35
CA GLU A 9 19.83 10.91 -7.97
C GLU A 9 19.99 12.08 -6.99
N ALA A 10 20.98 12.96 -7.22
CA ALA A 10 21.18 14.17 -6.42
C ALA A 10 19.95 15.10 -6.43
N ASP A 11 19.33 15.31 -7.59
CA ASP A 11 18.10 16.13 -7.71
C ASP A 11 16.92 15.48 -6.95
N THR A 12 16.86 14.15 -6.92
CA THR A 12 15.81 13.40 -6.18
C THR A 12 16.02 13.49 -4.66
N VAL A 13 17.28 13.39 -4.21
CA VAL A 13 17.63 13.53 -2.80
C VAL A 13 17.35 14.94 -2.30
N ASP A 14 17.72 15.97 -3.06
CA ASP A 14 17.44 17.38 -2.71
C ASP A 14 15.93 17.65 -2.57
N MET A 15 15.14 17.16 -3.53
CA MET A 15 13.68 17.26 -3.46
C MET A 15 13.10 16.51 -2.26
N THR A 16 13.64 15.34 -1.91
CA THR A 16 13.20 14.57 -0.74
C THR A 16 13.53 15.30 0.56
N ILE A 17 14.73 15.85 0.69
CA ILE A 17 15.16 16.65 1.84
C ILE A 17 14.21 17.85 2.03
N ARG A 18 13.89 18.55 0.94
CA ARG A 18 12.98 19.70 0.97
C ARG A 18 11.55 19.30 1.40
N LEU A 19 11.03 18.19 0.88
CA LEU A 19 9.69 17.70 1.26
C LEU A 19 9.61 17.23 2.72
N VAL A 20 10.71 16.71 3.26
CA VAL A 20 10.80 16.33 4.68
C VAL A 20 10.90 17.56 5.56
N SER A 21 11.77 18.54 5.23
CA SER A 21 11.92 19.77 6.02
C SER A 21 10.63 20.61 6.04
N GLU A 22 9.90 20.66 4.92
CA GLU A 22 8.60 21.32 4.80
C GLU A 22 7.44 20.49 5.40
N HIS A 23 7.72 19.33 5.99
CA HIS A 23 6.73 18.38 6.55
C HIS A 23 5.66 17.91 5.54
N ALA A 24 5.83 18.22 4.26
CA ALA A 24 4.89 17.91 3.20
C ALA A 24 4.80 16.39 3.00
N LEU A 25 5.92 15.69 3.09
CA LEU A 25 5.99 14.23 3.01
C LEU A 25 5.20 13.59 4.16
N THR A 26 5.39 14.07 5.40
CA THR A 26 4.63 13.61 6.58
C THR A 26 3.14 13.85 6.42
N ARG A 27 2.72 15.01 5.88
CA ARG A 27 1.30 15.31 5.63
C ARG A 27 0.70 14.36 4.60
N VAL A 28 1.40 14.09 3.50
CA VAL A 28 0.96 13.13 2.47
C VAL A 28 0.87 11.72 3.05
N HIS A 29 1.89 11.26 3.78
CA HIS A 29 1.87 9.95 4.42
C HIS A 29 0.75 9.83 5.46
N ARG A 30 0.53 10.85 6.30
CA ARG A 30 -0.57 10.86 7.27
C ARG A 30 -1.93 10.81 6.60
N LYS A 31 -2.13 11.57 5.50
CA LYS A 31 -3.36 11.52 4.71
C LYS A 31 -3.60 10.11 4.17
N LYS A 32 -2.60 9.53 3.51
CA LYS A 32 -2.68 8.17 2.96
C LYS A 32 -2.91 7.13 4.05
N TYR A 33 -2.20 7.24 5.17
CA TYR A 33 -2.37 6.36 6.33
C TYR A 33 -3.79 6.44 6.89
N LYS A 34 -4.34 7.65 7.06
CA LYS A 34 -5.72 7.87 7.53
C LYS A 34 -6.75 7.27 6.57
N GLU A 35 -6.56 7.41 5.27
CA GLU A 35 -7.44 6.83 4.25
C GLU A 35 -7.40 5.30 4.27
N THR A 36 -6.20 4.71 4.30
CA THR A 36 -6.01 3.26 4.37
C THR A 36 -6.56 2.67 5.67
N HIS A 37 -6.23 3.28 6.81
CA HIS A 37 -6.71 2.83 8.12
C HIS A 37 -8.22 3.00 8.27
N GLY A 38 -8.79 4.10 7.79
CA GLY A 38 -10.25 4.30 7.83
C GLY A 38 -10.99 3.20 7.07
N ARG A 39 -10.48 2.81 5.89
CA ARG A 39 -11.05 1.69 5.13
C ARG A 39 -10.90 0.35 5.85
N LEU A 40 -9.76 0.11 6.51
CA LEU A 40 -9.52 -1.12 7.27
C LEU A 40 -10.48 -1.21 8.46
N PHE A 41 -10.60 -0.13 9.23
CA PHE A 41 -11.49 -0.09 10.40
C PHE A 41 -12.96 -0.28 10.02
N LEU A 42 -13.43 0.32 8.93
CA LEU A 42 -14.80 0.11 8.43
C LEU A 42 -15.12 -1.35 8.08
N ILE A 43 -14.14 -2.12 7.60
CA ILE A 43 -14.36 -3.54 7.28
C ILE A 43 -14.24 -4.38 8.54
N TRP A 44 -13.36 -3.99 9.45
CA TRP A 44 -13.23 -4.63 10.76
C TRP A 44 -14.51 -4.50 11.58
N GLU A 45 -15.13 -3.32 11.60
CA GLU A 45 -16.42 -3.06 12.24
C GLU A 45 -17.52 -3.97 11.67
N LYS A 46 -17.61 -4.10 10.34
CA LYS A 46 -18.53 -5.03 9.67
C LYS A 46 -18.26 -6.51 9.94
N TYR A 47 -17.06 -6.86 10.35
CA TYR A 47 -16.74 -8.23 10.76
C TYR A 47 -17.17 -8.48 12.21
N GLU A 48 -16.95 -7.48 13.08
CA GLU A 48 -17.39 -7.50 14.47
C GLU A 48 -18.92 -7.55 14.59
N ASP A 49 -19.64 -6.88 13.69
CA ASP A 49 -21.10 -6.92 13.57
C ASP A 49 -21.65 -8.20 12.91
N GLU A 50 -20.79 -9.21 12.66
CA GLU A 50 -21.11 -10.48 11.98
C GLU A 50 -21.68 -10.34 10.55
N GLU A 51 -21.64 -9.14 9.96
CA GLU A 51 -22.14 -8.86 8.61
C GLU A 51 -21.25 -9.45 7.50
N THR A 52 -19.99 -9.76 7.82
CA THR A 52 -19.00 -10.27 6.87
C THR A 52 -18.27 -11.51 7.40
N SER A 53 -18.02 -12.46 6.53
CA SER A 53 -17.23 -13.66 6.87
C SER A 53 -15.73 -13.34 6.93
N THR A 54 -14.98 -14.08 7.72
CA THR A 54 -13.51 -13.97 7.81
C THR A 54 -12.82 -14.02 6.44
N SER A 55 -13.34 -14.82 5.50
CA SER A 55 -12.81 -14.90 4.13
C SER A 55 -12.99 -13.58 3.35
N GLN A 56 -14.11 -12.90 3.55
CA GLN A 56 -14.43 -11.61 2.94
C GLN A 56 -13.60 -10.48 3.56
N LEU A 57 -13.40 -10.51 4.88
CA LEU A 57 -12.49 -9.61 5.59
C LEU A 57 -11.06 -9.72 5.02
N LEU A 58 -10.52 -10.93 4.94
CA LEU A 58 -9.16 -11.17 4.43
C LEU A 58 -8.99 -10.73 2.97
N LEU A 59 -9.99 -10.99 2.12
CA LEU A 59 -9.99 -10.53 0.72
C LEU A 59 -10.05 -9.00 0.61
N ALA A 60 -10.82 -8.35 1.48
CA ALA A 60 -10.92 -6.90 1.48
C ALA A 60 -9.63 -6.25 2.04
N CYS A 61 -9.00 -6.85 3.05
CA CYS A 61 -7.69 -6.47 3.55
C CYS A 61 -6.59 -6.61 2.48
N SER A 62 -6.59 -7.70 1.71
CA SER A 62 -5.62 -7.87 0.62
C SER A 62 -5.77 -6.78 -0.44
N ARG A 63 -7.01 -6.41 -0.81
CA ARG A 63 -7.27 -5.28 -1.71
C ARG A 63 -6.79 -3.94 -1.14
N ILE A 64 -6.98 -3.67 0.15
CA ILE A 64 -6.51 -2.43 0.81
C ILE A 64 -4.98 -2.35 0.83
N ALA A 65 -4.32 -3.48 1.09
CA ALA A 65 -2.86 -3.59 1.03
C ALA A 65 -2.31 -3.49 -0.40
N GLY A 66 -3.17 -3.45 -1.41
CA GLY A 66 -2.78 -3.50 -2.81
C GLY A 66 -2.37 -4.90 -3.27
N LEU A 67 -2.64 -5.94 -2.48
CA LEU A 67 -2.39 -7.35 -2.79
C LEU A 67 -3.63 -8.06 -3.36
N GLY A 68 -4.62 -7.31 -3.82
CA GLY A 68 -5.83 -7.87 -4.42
C GLY A 68 -5.56 -8.58 -5.76
N PRO A 69 -6.50 -9.39 -6.26
CA PRO A 69 -6.38 -10.10 -7.55
C PRO A 69 -6.20 -9.16 -8.75
N ASP A 70 -6.48 -7.87 -8.57
CA ASP A 70 -6.38 -6.82 -9.59
C ASP A 70 -4.97 -6.20 -9.67
N ASN A 71 -4.05 -6.55 -8.75
CA ASN A 71 -2.65 -6.12 -8.84
C ASN A 71 -1.87 -7.08 -9.76
N PRO A 72 -1.21 -6.59 -10.83
CA PRO A 72 -0.38 -7.43 -11.69
C PRO A 72 0.74 -8.18 -10.96
N MET A 73 1.17 -7.71 -9.78
CA MET A 73 2.24 -8.32 -8.97
C MET A 73 1.76 -9.53 -8.13
N THR A 74 0.47 -9.59 -7.77
CA THR A 74 -0.09 -10.70 -6.97
C THR A 74 -0.55 -11.89 -7.79
N ARG A 75 -0.84 -11.68 -9.08
CA ARG A 75 -1.11 -12.77 -10.04
C ARG A 75 0.05 -13.76 -10.18
N PHE A 76 1.27 -13.33 -9.85
CA PHE A 76 2.45 -14.20 -9.81
C PHE A 76 2.54 -15.02 -8.53
N MET A 77 2.11 -14.48 -7.38
CA MET A 77 2.20 -15.18 -6.08
C MET A 77 1.05 -16.17 -5.87
N THR A 78 -0.15 -15.89 -6.40
CA THR A 78 -1.30 -16.81 -6.27
C THR A 78 -1.20 -18.04 -7.18
N LYS A 79 -0.33 -18.01 -8.20
CA LYS A 79 -0.08 -19.20 -9.04
C LYS A 79 0.85 -20.20 -8.38
N THR A 80 1.73 -19.77 -7.47
CA THR A 80 2.71 -20.65 -6.83
C THR A 80 2.19 -21.28 -5.54
N SER A 81 1.25 -20.64 -4.82
CA SER A 81 0.72 -21.18 -3.56
C SER A 81 -0.53 -22.06 -3.69
N PHE A 82 -1.14 -22.19 -4.88
CA PHE A 82 -2.33 -23.05 -5.09
C PHE A 82 -2.02 -24.34 -5.86
N GLU A 83 -0.77 -24.60 -6.24
CA GLU A 83 -0.34 -25.86 -6.88
C GLU A 83 0.36 -26.84 -5.91
N GLU A 84 0.43 -26.52 -4.61
CA GLU A 84 1.09 -27.36 -3.59
C GLU A 84 0.20 -27.78 -2.39
N ILE A 85 -1.13 -27.69 -2.49
CA ILE A 85 -2.05 -28.36 -1.53
C ILE A 85 -3.18 -29.06 -2.27
#